data_AF-A0A973AZA8-F1
#
_entry.id   AF-A0A973AZA8-F1
#
_cell.length_a   1.000
_cell.length_b   1.000
_cell.length_c   1.000
_cell.angle_alpha   90.00
_cell.angle_beta   90.00
_cell.angle_gamma   90.00
#
_symmetry.space_group_name_H-M   'P 1'
#
loop_
_entity.id
_entity.type
_entity.pdbx_description
1 polymer ?
#
loop_
_entity_poly.entity_id
_entity_poly.type
_entity_poly.pdbx_seq_one_letter_code
_entity_poly.pdbx_strand_id
1 'polypeptide(L)'
;MNKPLTMAQTKRSGVIAAHSIDEYVISVPDLDVAQEFYTLFGLRVERVGDTLELYTFETEHRYARILKGERKRLQWLTFGIYADDEAAFKAHLKKENVALIDSPDPQAQGGMWFKSPDGFPIQVRVCAKTSPSMPPKRVFAPESNGSGRSPNKAKVKKVLPSYLSHVLIFTKSVTQSADFYMRVLGLRLSDSAGEDLIAFVHSPHGSDHHLLAFLKSEDYGFHHSSWAVESIDQVGLGSMQMSAGGYSEG
;
A
#
# COMPACT_ATOMS: atom_id res chain seq x y z
N MET A 1 -2.38 28.98 -20.96
CA MET A 1 -2.07 27.66 -21.56
C MET A 1 -2.90 26.61 -20.85
N ASN A 2 -3.92 26.05 -21.52
CA ASN A 2 -4.68 24.95 -20.96
C ASN A 2 -3.77 23.73 -20.80
N LYS A 3 -3.50 23.32 -19.56
CA LYS A 3 -2.87 22.03 -19.28
C LYS A 3 -3.72 20.96 -19.97
N PRO A 4 -3.15 20.05 -20.78
CA PRO A 4 -3.94 18.96 -21.34
C PRO A 4 -4.61 18.21 -20.19
N LEU A 5 -5.90 17.90 -20.36
CA LEU A 5 -6.63 17.00 -19.46
C LEU A 5 -5.75 15.75 -19.29
N THR A 6 -5.26 15.51 -18.07
CA THR A 6 -4.46 14.32 -17.79
C THR A 6 -5.34 13.12 -18.12
N MET A 7 -5.04 12.41 -19.20
CA MET A 7 -5.71 11.16 -19.51
C MET A 7 -5.43 10.17 -18.38
N ALA A 8 -6.45 9.40 -17.99
CA ALA A 8 -6.27 8.35 -17.00
C ALA A 8 -5.18 7.39 -17.47
N GLN A 9 -4.14 7.21 -16.64
CA GLN A 9 -3.19 6.14 -16.83
C GLN A 9 -3.92 4.83 -16.55
N THR A 10 -4.26 4.16 -17.64
CA THR A 10 -4.94 2.87 -17.66
C THR A 10 -3.95 1.78 -18.04
N LYS A 11 -4.42 0.54 -18.13
CA LYS A 11 -3.63 -0.61 -18.56
C LYS A 11 -2.76 -0.28 -19.79
N ARG A 12 -1.45 -0.27 -19.57
CA ARG A 12 -0.45 -0.16 -20.65
C ARG A 12 -0.41 -1.44 -21.47
N SER A 13 -0.83 -1.34 -22.74
CA SER A 13 -0.87 -2.47 -23.67
C SER A 13 0.51 -3.12 -23.85
N GLY A 14 0.53 -4.46 -23.90
CA GLY A 14 1.74 -5.26 -24.11
C GLY A 14 2.73 -5.30 -22.95
N VAL A 15 2.37 -4.75 -21.78
CA VAL A 15 3.21 -4.77 -20.57
C VAL A 15 2.62 -5.72 -19.55
N ILE A 16 3.39 -6.73 -19.14
CA ILE A 16 3.03 -7.64 -18.05
C ILE A 16 3.53 -7.02 -16.74
N ALA A 17 2.64 -6.44 -15.95
CA ALA A 17 2.99 -5.90 -14.63
C ALA A 17 1.81 -5.96 -13.64
N ALA A 18 2.12 -5.99 -12.35
CA ALA A 18 1.14 -5.75 -11.31
C ALA A 18 0.64 -4.30 -11.39
N HIS A 19 -0.66 -4.07 -11.21
CA HIS A 19 -1.26 -2.74 -11.29
C HIS A 19 -1.33 -2.03 -9.93
N SER A 20 -1.41 -2.77 -8.83
CA SER A 20 -1.46 -2.22 -7.47
C SER A 20 -1.03 -3.23 -6.40
N ILE A 21 -0.75 -2.73 -5.19
CA ILE A 21 -0.89 -3.55 -3.97
C ILE A 21 -2.38 -3.61 -3.67
N ASP A 22 -2.88 -4.83 -3.66
CA ASP A 22 -4.29 -5.12 -3.43
C ASP A 22 -4.56 -5.34 -1.93
N GLU A 23 -3.66 -6.03 -1.24
CA GLU A 23 -3.73 -6.25 0.20
C GLU A 23 -2.33 -6.33 0.82
N TYR A 24 -2.13 -5.77 2.01
CA TYR A 24 -1.01 -6.14 2.87
C TYR A 24 -1.52 -6.88 4.11
N VAL A 25 -0.77 -7.89 4.57
CA VAL A 25 -1.15 -8.65 5.75
C VAL A 25 -0.02 -8.68 6.76
N ILE A 26 -0.33 -8.28 7.99
CA ILE A 26 0.60 -8.32 9.12
C ILE A 26 -0.03 -9.07 10.30
N SER A 27 0.79 -9.65 11.14
CA SER A 27 0.37 -10.11 12.47
C SER A 27 0.70 -9.07 13.53
N VAL A 28 -0.01 -9.07 14.66
CA VAL A 28 0.27 -8.26 15.85
C VAL A 28 -0.02 -9.05 17.14
N PRO A 29 0.64 -8.70 18.26
CA PRO A 29 0.42 -9.36 19.55
C PRO A 29 -0.96 -9.06 20.14
N ASP A 30 -1.62 -7.97 19.76
CA ASP A 30 -2.90 -7.57 20.32
C ASP A 30 -3.79 -6.92 19.25
N LEU A 31 -4.93 -7.56 18.99
CA LEU A 31 -5.90 -7.07 18.00
C LEU A 31 -6.75 -5.93 18.56
N ASP A 32 -6.96 -5.84 19.86
CA ASP A 32 -7.78 -4.77 20.44
C ASP A 32 -7.01 -3.45 20.36
N VAL A 33 -5.71 -3.48 20.67
CA VAL A 33 -4.80 -2.34 20.47
C VAL A 33 -4.73 -1.93 19.00
N ALA A 34 -4.61 -2.90 18.09
CA ALA A 34 -4.59 -2.60 16.66
C ALA A 34 -5.92 -2.01 16.16
N GLN A 35 -7.05 -2.53 16.65
CA GLN A 35 -8.38 -2.03 16.30
C GLN A 35 -8.56 -0.59 16.75
N GLU A 36 -8.17 -0.26 17.99
CA GLU A 36 -8.19 1.11 18.49
C GLU A 36 -7.30 2.02 17.64
N PHE A 37 -6.06 1.62 17.38
CA PHE A 37 -5.10 2.38 16.59
C PHE A 37 -5.64 2.70 15.18
N TYR A 38 -6.08 1.69 14.42
CA TYR A 38 -6.54 1.89 13.05
C TYR A 38 -7.89 2.62 12.98
N THR A 39 -8.77 2.42 13.98
CA THR A 39 -10.01 3.18 14.10
C THR A 39 -9.70 4.65 14.36
N LEU A 40 -8.75 4.95 15.26
CA LEU A 40 -8.32 6.31 15.53
C LEU A 40 -7.62 6.93 14.33
N PHE A 41 -6.83 6.16 13.58
CA PHE A 41 -6.19 6.60 12.32
C PHE A 41 -7.22 7.04 11.27
N GLY A 42 -8.47 6.60 11.39
CA GLY A 42 -9.56 7.00 10.51
C GLY A 42 -9.91 5.97 9.44
N LEU A 43 -9.42 4.73 9.57
CA LEU A 43 -9.87 3.62 8.75
C LEU A 43 -11.16 3.03 9.31
N ARG A 44 -11.92 2.38 8.43
CA ARG A 44 -13.00 1.48 8.84
C ARG A 44 -12.37 0.14 9.17
N VAL A 45 -12.56 -0.30 10.41
CA VAL A 45 -12.00 -1.54 10.94
C VAL A 45 -13.13 -2.50 11.22
N GLU A 46 -13.07 -3.69 10.63
CA GLU A 46 -14.04 -4.75 10.85
C GLU A 46 -13.37 -5.95 11.46
N ARG A 47 -13.98 -6.54 12.50
CA ARG A 47 -13.46 -7.75 13.12
C ARG A 47 -14.18 -8.97 12.54
N VAL A 48 -13.41 -9.89 11.97
CA VAL A 48 -13.89 -11.14 11.38
C VAL A 48 -13.14 -12.30 12.03
N GLY A 49 -13.76 -12.92 13.05
CA GLY A 49 -13.08 -13.91 13.89
C GLY A 49 -11.85 -13.31 14.59
N ASP A 50 -10.71 -13.99 14.49
CA ASP A 50 -9.41 -13.55 15.05
C ASP A 50 -8.58 -12.73 14.05
N THR A 51 -9.25 -11.89 13.26
CA THR A 51 -8.62 -11.02 12.27
C THR A 51 -9.35 -9.68 12.22
N LEU A 52 -8.58 -8.61 11.99
CA LEU A 52 -9.15 -7.32 11.59
C LEU A 52 -8.97 -7.13 10.10
N GLU A 53 -9.98 -6.56 9.47
CA GLU A 53 -10.01 -6.17 8.07
C GLU A 53 -10.05 -4.64 7.99
N LEU A 54 -9.14 -4.05 7.21
CA LEU A 54 -9.01 -2.59 7.11
C LEU A 54 -9.51 -2.09 5.76
N TYR A 55 -10.37 -1.08 5.83
CA TYR A 55 -11.03 -0.43 4.71
C TYR A 55 -10.91 1.08 4.81
N THR A 56 -11.16 1.75 3.70
CA THR A 56 -11.52 3.17 3.72
C THR A 56 -13.05 3.30 3.77
N PHE A 57 -13.54 4.51 4.04
CA PHE A 57 -14.99 4.78 4.05
C PHE A 57 -15.57 5.03 2.65
N GLU A 58 -14.71 5.20 1.64
CA GLU A 58 -15.12 5.50 0.26
C GLU A 58 -15.35 4.24 -0.59
N THR A 59 -14.84 3.09 -0.16
CA THR A 59 -14.87 1.84 -0.93
C THR A 59 -15.14 0.62 -0.04
N GLU A 60 -15.61 -0.46 -0.67
CA GLU A 60 -15.70 -1.79 -0.03
C GLU A 60 -14.41 -2.62 -0.22
N HIS A 61 -13.35 -2.02 -0.77
CA HIS A 61 -12.10 -2.72 -1.01
C HIS A 61 -11.35 -2.94 0.31
N ARG A 62 -11.04 -4.19 0.62
CA ARG A 62 -10.21 -4.54 1.78
C ARG A 62 -8.73 -4.32 1.44
N TYR A 63 -8.13 -3.32 2.06
CA TYR A 63 -6.73 -2.95 1.83
C TYR A 63 -5.75 -3.71 2.71
N ALA A 64 -6.19 -4.22 3.85
CA ALA A 64 -5.32 -4.97 4.75
C ALA A 64 -6.06 -5.98 5.61
N ARG A 65 -5.30 -6.98 6.07
CA ARG A 65 -5.68 -7.83 7.20
C ARG A 65 -4.65 -7.78 8.31
N ILE A 66 -5.13 -7.74 9.54
CA ILE A 66 -4.33 -7.77 10.77
C ILE A 66 -4.66 -9.06 11.51
N LEU A 67 -3.70 -9.99 11.52
CA LEU A 67 -3.84 -11.29 12.16
C LEU A 67 -3.36 -11.24 13.61
N LYS A 68 -3.90 -12.10 14.47
CA LYS A 68 -3.27 -12.38 15.76
C LYS A 68 -1.97 -13.16 15.54
N GLY A 69 -0.88 -12.75 16.19
CA GLY A 69 0.37 -13.50 16.23
C GLY A 69 1.21 -13.10 17.44
N GLU A 70 2.42 -13.64 17.60
CA GLU A 70 3.26 -13.35 18.78
C GLU A 70 3.86 -11.94 18.77
N ARG A 71 4.06 -11.36 17.58
CA ARG A 71 4.68 -10.04 17.37
C ARG A 71 4.25 -9.41 16.04
N LYS A 72 4.61 -8.13 15.86
CA LYS A 72 4.49 -7.44 14.56
C LYS A 72 5.35 -8.14 13.51
N ARG A 73 4.74 -8.71 12.47
CA ARG A 73 5.45 -9.36 11.36
C ARG A 73 4.70 -9.21 10.05
N LEU A 74 5.42 -8.95 8.97
CA LEU A 74 4.88 -9.03 7.61
C LEU A 74 4.58 -10.49 7.29
N GLN A 75 3.32 -10.80 6.99
CA GLN A 75 2.88 -12.14 6.67
C GLN A 75 2.94 -12.36 5.16
N TRP A 76 2.29 -11.50 4.37
CA TRP A 76 2.40 -11.49 2.91
C TRP A 76 1.95 -10.16 2.31
N LEU A 77 2.24 -10.00 1.02
CA LEU A 77 1.69 -8.94 0.17
C LEU A 77 0.93 -9.57 -0.99
N THR A 78 -0.20 -8.98 -1.35
CA THR A 78 -0.98 -9.37 -2.52
C THR A 78 -0.94 -8.25 -3.55
N PHE A 79 -0.58 -8.60 -4.79
CA PHE A 79 -0.54 -7.71 -5.93
C PHE A 79 -1.67 -8.04 -6.90
N GLY A 80 -2.33 -6.99 -7.37
CA GLY A 80 -3.39 -7.09 -8.36
C GLY A 80 -2.86 -7.10 -9.79
N ILE A 81 -3.45 -7.93 -10.64
CA ILE A 81 -3.26 -7.94 -12.10
C ILE A 81 -4.61 -7.87 -12.81
N TYR A 82 -4.60 -7.48 -14.08
CA TYR A 82 -5.80 -7.54 -14.92
C TYR A 82 -6.11 -8.99 -15.30
N ALA A 83 -7.40 -9.30 -15.48
CA ALA A 83 -7.86 -10.66 -15.76
C ALA A 83 -7.28 -11.25 -17.05
N ASP A 84 -7.15 -10.42 -18.08
CA ASP A 84 -6.58 -10.79 -19.38
C ASP A 84 -5.06 -10.96 -19.36
N ASP A 85 -4.37 -10.53 -18.31
CA ASP A 85 -2.92 -10.75 -18.13
C ASP A 85 -2.60 -12.04 -17.37
N GLU A 86 -3.58 -12.74 -16.78
CA GLU A 86 -3.33 -13.86 -15.88
C GLU A 86 -2.51 -14.98 -16.55
N ALA A 87 -2.89 -15.39 -17.76
CA ALA A 87 -2.18 -16.41 -18.51
C ALA A 87 -0.75 -15.98 -18.87
N ALA A 88 -0.57 -14.70 -19.23
CA ALA A 88 0.73 -14.13 -19.56
C ALA A 88 1.63 -14.05 -18.30
N PHE A 89 1.07 -13.69 -17.15
CA PHE A 89 1.77 -13.70 -15.86
C PHE A 89 2.22 -15.11 -15.47
N LYS A 90 1.36 -16.12 -15.61
CA LYS A 90 1.72 -17.53 -15.35
C LYS A 90 2.92 -17.97 -16.22
N ALA A 91 2.89 -17.63 -17.52
CA ALA A 91 3.99 -17.93 -18.42
C ALA A 91 5.27 -17.15 -18.06
N HIS A 92 5.13 -15.89 -17.66
CA HIS A 92 6.24 -15.03 -17.22
C HIS A 92 6.92 -15.59 -15.97
N LEU A 93 6.16 -15.93 -14.92
CA LEU A 93 6.71 -16.53 -13.69
C LEU A 93 7.49 -17.81 -13.98
N LYS A 94 6.96 -18.67 -14.88
CA LYS A 94 7.67 -19.88 -15.32
C LYS A 94 8.99 -19.55 -16.03
N LYS A 95 8.99 -18.56 -16.93
CA LYS A 95 10.19 -18.11 -17.65
C LYS A 95 11.25 -17.54 -16.70
N GLU A 96 10.82 -16.80 -15.68
CA GLU A 96 11.68 -16.22 -14.65
C GLU A 96 12.13 -17.23 -13.58
N ASN A 97 11.77 -18.51 -13.74
CA ASN A 97 12.05 -19.62 -12.82
C ASN A 97 11.54 -19.35 -11.39
N VAL A 98 10.40 -18.68 -11.27
CA VAL A 98 9.74 -18.45 -9.98
C VAL A 98 8.95 -19.69 -9.59
N ALA A 99 9.40 -20.37 -8.55
CA ALA A 99 8.70 -21.53 -8.00
C ALA A 99 7.42 -21.08 -7.28
N LEU A 100 6.29 -21.68 -7.67
CA LEU A 100 5.03 -21.48 -6.96
C LEU A 100 5.03 -22.27 -5.65
N ILE A 101 4.38 -21.72 -4.64
CA ILE A 101 4.17 -22.34 -3.33
C ILE A 101 2.67 -22.47 -3.04
N ASP A 102 2.32 -23.29 -2.06
CA ASP A 102 0.96 -23.30 -1.52
C ASP A 102 0.63 -21.99 -0.82
N SER A 103 -0.65 -21.63 -0.82
CA SER A 103 -1.08 -20.42 -0.14
C SER A 103 -0.88 -20.56 1.37
N PRO A 104 -0.26 -19.56 2.04
CA PRO A 104 -0.22 -19.48 3.49
C PRO A 104 -1.58 -19.07 4.09
N ASP A 105 -2.50 -18.56 3.26
CA ASP A 105 -3.80 -18.05 3.68
C ASP A 105 -4.88 -19.12 3.43
N PRO A 106 -5.48 -19.69 4.49
CA PRO A 106 -6.53 -20.70 4.35
C PRO A 106 -7.80 -20.16 3.68
N GLN A 107 -7.96 -18.83 3.59
CA GLN A 107 -9.09 -18.17 2.94
C GLN A 107 -8.77 -17.73 1.51
N ALA A 108 -7.57 -18.01 0.99
CA ALA A 108 -7.18 -17.54 -0.33
C ALA A 108 -8.06 -18.14 -1.42
N GLN A 109 -8.70 -17.27 -2.20
CA GLN A 109 -9.42 -17.66 -3.41
C GLN A 109 -8.49 -17.47 -4.61
N GLY A 110 -7.69 -18.51 -4.88
CA GLY A 110 -6.79 -18.56 -6.04
C GLY A 110 -5.58 -17.63 -5.96
N GLY A 111 -5.14 -17.18 -7.13
CA GLY A 111 -3.89 -16.44 -7.31
C GLY A 111 -2.65 -17.34 -7.41
N MET A 112 -1.54 -16.74 -7.80
CA MET A 112 -0.23 -17.37 -7.88
C MET A 112 0.58 -16.94 -6.66
N TRP A 113 0.98 -17.91 -5.85
CA TRP A 113 1.78 -17.66 -4.65
C TRP A 113 3.23 -18.07 -4.87
N PHE A 114 4.16 -17.24 -4.41
CA PHE A 114 5.60 -17.52 -4.47
C PHE A 114 6.33 -16.76 -3.35
N LYS A 115 7.63 -16.98 -3.20
CA LYS A 115 8.45 -16.32 -2.18
C LYS A 115 9.05 -15.01 -2.71
N SER A 116 9.07 -13.99 -1.87
CA SER A 116 9.88 -12.79 -2.06
C SER A 116 11.39 -13.11 -1.93
N PRO A 117 12.29 -12.19 -2.32
CA PRO A 117 13.73 -12.36 -2.11
C PRO A 117 14.10 -12.59 -0.63
N ASP A 118 13.37 -11.95 0.28
CA ASP A 118 13.55 -12.10 1.73
C ASP A 118 12.80 -13.31 2.32
N GLY A 119 12.10 -14.10 1.50
CA GLY A 119 11.50 -15.38 1.90
C GLY A 119 10.09 -15.31 2.50
N PHE A 120 9.43 -14.16 2.50
CA PHE A 120 8.01 -14.06 2.85
C PHE A 120 7.12 -14.31 1.62
N PRO A 121 5.91 -14.88 1.77
CA PRO A 121 5.00 -15.11 0.66
C PRO A 121 4.52 -13.83 -0.04
N ILE A 122 4.40 -13.89 -1.36
CA ILE A 122 3.74 -12.90 -2.22
C ILE A 122 2.63 -13.62 -2.98
N GLN A 123 1.48 -12.97 -3.11
CA GLN A 123 0.40 -13.40 -4.00
C GLN A 123 0.29 -12.45 -5.19
N VAL A 124 0.06 -13.00 -6.38
CA VAL A 124 -0.46 -12.26 -7.53
C VAL A 124 -1.85 -12.78 -7.85
N ARG A 125 -2.87 -11.91 -7.88
CA ARG A 125 -4.24 -12.30 -8.17
C ARG A 125 -4.94 -11.36 -9.14
N VAL A 126 -5.93 -11.90 -9.84
CA VAL A 126 -6.85 -11.10 -10.66
C VAL A 126 -7.80 -10.35 -9.73
N CYS A 127 -7.80 -9.02 -9.82
CA CYS A 127 -8.70 -8.15 -9.08
C CYS A 127 -8.86 -6.79 -9.76
N ALA A 128 -9.81 -5.99 -9.27
CA ALA A 128 -9.93 -4.60 -9.68
C ALA A 128 -8.69 -3.80 -9.27
N LYS A 129 -8.31 -2.81 -10.08
CA LYS A 129 -7.20 -1.92 -9.75
C LYS A 129 -7.56 -1.00 -8.60
N THR A 130 -6.70 -0.98 -7.57
CA THR A 130 -6.90 -0.22 -6.33
C THR A 130 -6.05 1.05 -6.26
N SER A 131 -4.97 1.10 -7.04
CA SER A 131 -4.14 2.30 -7.17
C SER A 131 -4.83 3.35 -8.04
N PRO A 132 -4.59 4.65 -7.83
CA PRO A 132 -5.20 5.70 -8.61
C PRO A 132 -4.74 5.63 -10.08
N SER A 133 -5.67 5.88 -11.00
CA SER A 133 -5.39 6.00 -12.45
C SER A 133 -5.27 7.46 -12.89
N MET A 134 -5.49 8.39 -11.97
CA MET A 134 -5.43 9.84 -12.19
C MET A 134 -4.67 10.47 -11.01
N PRO A 135 -3.98 11.60 -11.22
CA PRO A 135 -3.43 12.34 -10.10
C PRO A 135 -4.54 12.63 -9.07
N PRO A 136 -4.28 12.43 -7.77
CA PRO A 136 -5.29 12.70 -6.76
C PRO A 136 -5.67 14.18 -6.77
N LYS A 137 -6.93 14.48 -6.46
CA LYS A 137 -7.37 15.86 -6.25
C LYS A 137 -6.56 16.43 -5.09
N ARG A 138 -5.96 17.61 -5.31
CA ARG A 138 -5.27 18.36 -4.26
C ARG A 138 -6.07 19.60 -3.93
N VAL A 139 -6.52 19.71 -2.69
CA VAL A 139 -7.18 20.91 -2.19
C VAL A 139 -6.12 21.79 -1.55
N PHE A 140 -5.95 23.00 -2.09
CA PHE A 140 -5.13 24.04 -1.48
C PHE A 140 -6.01 24.92 -0.59
N ALA A 141 -5.49 25.30 0.58
CA ALA A 141 -6.18 26.26 1.42
C ALA A 141 -6.37 27.59 0.68
N PRO A 142 -7.53 28.28 0.87
CA PRO A 142 -7.75 29.59 0.27
C PRO A 142 -6.72 30.62 0.75
N GLU A 143 -6.51 31.67 -0.05
CA GLU A 143 -5.63 32.78 0.32
C GLU A 143 -6.09 33.44 1.63
N SER A 144 -5.11 33.91 2.43
CA SER A 144 -5.39 34.58 3.70
C SER A 144 -6.19 35.86 3.46
N ASN A 145 -7.32 36.01 4.16
CA ASN A 145 -8.15 37.21 4.15
C ASN A 145 -7.94 38.09 5.41
N GLY A 146 -6.83 37.91 6.12
CA GLY A 146 -6.54 38.62 7.37
C GLY A 146 -7.18 38.02 8.62
N SER A 147 -7.96 36.94 8.50
CA SER A 147 -8.33 36.08 9.63
C SER A 147 -7.37 34.90 9.72
N GLY A 148 -7.03 34.46 10.94
CA GLY A 148 -6.00 33.46 11.19
C GLY A 148 -6.19 32.17 10.37
N ARG A 149 -5.08 31.57 9.92
CA ARG A 149 -5.06 30.39 9.04
C ARG A 149 -5.53 29.08 9.70
N SER A 150 -5.48 29.02 11.03
CA SER A 150 -5.78 27.78 11.75
C SER A 150 -7.29 27.56 11.84
N PRO A 151 -7.80 26.37 11.45
CA PRO A 151 -9.21 26.05 11.65
C PRO A 151 -9.53 26.12 13.14
N ASN A 152 -10.72 26.64 13.47
CA ASN A 152 -11.23 26.53 14.84
C ASN A 152 -11.28 25.05 15.22
N LYS A 153 -10.70 24.67 16.37
CA LYS A 153 -10.65 23.27 16.83
C LYS A 153 -12.03 22.60 16.83
N ALA A 154 -13.10 23.34 17.17
CA ALA A 154 -14.48 22.82 17.16
C ALA A 154 -15.01 22.49 15.75
N LYS A 155 -14.35 22.97 14.69
CA LYS A 155 -14.70 22.73 13.28
C LYS A 155 -13.81 21.68 12.61
N VAL A 156 -12.77 21.19 13.29
CA VAL A 156 -11.91 20.12 12.77
C VAL A 156 -12.69 18.82 12.79
N LYS A 157 -12.92 18.25 11.60
CA LYS A 157 -13.54 16.93 11.45
C LYS A 157 -12.46 15.85 11.58
N LYS A 158 -12.90 14.63 11.92
CA LYS A 158 -12.05 13.45 11.87
C LYS A 158 -11.47 13.29 10.46
N VAL A 159 -10.17 13.08 10.37
CA VAL A 159 -9.47 12.78 9.13
C VAL A 159 -9.75 11.33 8.76
N LEU A 160 -10.21 11.11 7.53
CA LEU A 160 -10.53 9.80 6.98
C LEU A 160 -9.73 9.62 5.69
N PRO A 161 -8.82 8.64 5.60
CA PRO A 161 -8.08 8.38 4.37
C PRO A 161 -8.96 7.82 3.26
N SER A 162 -8.65 8.17 2.00
CA SER A 162 -9.44 7.77 0.83
C SER A 162 -9.01 6.41 0.27
N TYR A 163 -7.70 6.15 0.17
CA TYR A 163 -7.14 4.88 -0.34
C TYR A 163 -5.71 4.62 0.17
N LEU A 164 -5.25 3.37 0.09
CA LEU A 164 -3.85 2.99 0.35
C LEU A 164 -2.95 3.47 -0.79
N SER A 165 -2.01 4.36 -0.50
CA SER A 165 -1.07 4.91 -1.48
C SER A 165 0.11 3.96 -1.71
N HIS A 166 0.80 3.57 -0.64
CA HIS A 166 1.96 2.69 -0.74
C HIS A 166 2.22 1.92 0.55
N VAL A 167 3.04 0.87 0.43
CA VAL A 167 3.62 0.12 1.54
C VAL A 167 5.14 0.24 1.47
N LEU A 168 5.80 0.39 2.61
CA LEU A 168 7.25 0.26 2.74
C LEU A 168 7.58 -0.99 3.55
N ILE A 169 8.51 -1.79 3.04
CA ILE A 169 9.03 -2.97 3.73
C ILE A 169 10.52 -2.81 4.05
N PHE A 170 10.95 -3.43 5.14
CA PHE A 170 12.36 -3.67 5.40
C PHE A 170 12.84 -4.85 4.55
N THR A 171 14.08 -4.76 4.06
CA THR A 171 14.73 -5.82 3.28
C THR A 171 16.23 -5.91 3.61
N LYS A 172 16.80 -7.10 3.43
CA LYS A 172 18.24 -7.33 3.59
C LYS A 172 19.07 -6.78 2.44
N SER A 173 18.48 -6.57 1.26
CA SER A 173 19.15 -5.91 0.14
C SER A 173 18.12 -5.18 -0.71
N VAL A 174 18.27 -3.86 -0.77
CA VAL A 174 17.38 -2.99 -1.52
C VAL A 174 17.53 -3.25 -3.02
N THR A 175 18.76 -3.41 -3.50
CA THR A 175 19.03 -3.74 -4.91
C THR A 175 18.43 -5.08 -5.31
N GLN A 176 18.65 -6.15 -4.54
CA GLN A 176 18.06 -7.46 -4.87
C GLN A 176 16.54 -7.45 -4.82
N SER A 177 15.95 -6.71 -3.87
CA SER A 177 14.51 -6.49 -3.82
C SER A 177 14.03 -5.71 -5.05
N ALA A 178 14.58 -4.54 -5.33
CA ALA A 178 14.16 -3.74 -6.48
C ALA A 178 14.23 -4.56 -7.79
N ASP A 179 15.35 -5.25 -8.04
CA ASP A 179 15.55 -6.09 -9.22
C ASP A 179 14.51 -7.20 -9.31
N PHE A 180 14.22 -7.89 -8.20
CA PHE A 180 13.20 -8.93 -8.17
C PHE A 180 11.82 -8.37 -8.51
N TYR A 181 11.37 -7.31 -7.84
CA TYR A 181 10.02 -6.79 -8.03
C TYR A 181 9.85 -6.15 -9.42
N MET A 182 10.91 -5.56 -9.97
CA MET A 182 10.90 -5.06 -11.34
C MET A 182 10.83 -6.20 -12.36
N ARG A 183 11.64 -7.25 -12.18
CA ARG A 183 11.70 -8.39 -13.11
C ARG A 183 10.47 -9.29 -13.01
N VAL A 184 10.05 -9.66 -11.81
CA VAL A 184 9.01 -10.67 -11.55
C VAL A 184 7.62 -10.06 -11.60
N LEU A 185 7.43 -8.85 -11.07
CA LEU A 185 6.13 -8.19 -11.04
C LEU A 185 5.98 -7.08 -12.10
N GLY A 186 7.00 -6.86 -12.93
CA GLY A 186 6.96 -5.84 -13.99
C GLY A 186 6.92 -4.40 -13.49
N LEU A 187 7.24 -4.18 -12.20
CA LEU A 187 7.31 -2.84 -11.61
C LEU A 187 8.50 -2.05 -12.19
N ARG A 188 8.53 -0.75 -11.92
CA ARG A 188 9.59 0.15 -12.39
C ARG A 188 10.13 0.99 -11.26
N LEU A 189 11.43 1.26 -11.28
CA LEU A 189 12.06 2.19 -10.37
C LEU A 189 11.50 3.59 -10.58
N SER A 190 11.07 4.23 -9.49
CA SER A 190 10.71 5.64 -9.44
C SER A 190 11.92 6.48 -9.04
N ASP A 191 12.55 6.10 -7.93
CA ASP A 191 13.66 6.82 -7.31
C ASP A 191 14.42 5.88 -6.36
N SER A 192 15.64 6.27 -5.99
CA SER A 192 16.48 5.56 -5.02
C SER A 192 17.48 6.52 -4.39
N ALA A 193 17.82 6.29 -3.12
CA ALA A 193 18.81 7.09 -2.42
C ALA A 193 19.72 6.21 -1.56
N GLY A 194 21.00 6.58 -1.50
CA GLY A 194 22.05 5.74 -0.95
C GLY A 194 22.28 4.49 -1.81
N GLU A 195 23.50 3.96 -1.81
CA GLU A 195 23.90 2.88 -2.73
C GLU A 195 23.02 1.60 -2.60
N ASP A 196 22.61 1.24 -1.38
CA ASP A 196 21.70 0.11 -1.11
C ASP A 196 20.82 0.44 0.12
N LEU A 197 20.42 1.70 0.27
CA LEU A 197 19.69 2.17 1.46
C LEU A 197 18.18 2.19 1.25
N ILE A 198 17.69 2.84 0.20
CA ILE A 198 16.25 2.95 -0.09
C ILE A 198 15.94 2.99 -1.58
N ALA A 199 14.87 2.32 -1.99
CA ALA A 199 14.35 2.38 -3.36
C ALA A 199 12.81 2.38 -3.38
N PHE A 200 12.24 3.03 -4.38
CA PHE A 200 10.81 3.22 -4.56
C PHE A 200 10.40 2.70 -5.94
N VAL A 201 9.37 1.85 -6.01
CA VAL A 201 8.90 1.27 -7.28
C VAL A 201 7.41 1.51 -7.52
N HIS A 202 7.05 1.74 -8.77
CA HIS A 202 5.68 1.99 -9.23
C HIS A 202 5.23 1.00 -10.29
N SER A 203 3.92 0.94 -10.52
CA SER A 203 3.32 0.18 -11.61
C SER A 203 3.35 0.99 -12.91
N PRO A 204 3.75 0.38 -14.04
CA PRO A 204 3.61 1.03 -15.35
C PRO A 204 2.16 1.17 -15.83
N HIS A 205 1.17 0.65 -15.09
CA HIS A 205 -0.26 0.75 -15.38
C HIS A 205 -0.94 1.94 -14.67
N GLY A 206 -0.16 2.85 -14.09
CA GLY A 206 -0.65 4.02 -13.34
C GLY A 206 -0.63 3.79 -11.84
N SER A 207 -0.02 4.72 -11.10
CA SER A 207 0.23 4.65 -9.66
C SER A 207 0.43 6.06 -9.10
N ASP A 208 0.35 6.21 -7.77
CA ASP A 208 1.07 7.29 -7.09
C ASP A 208 2.58 7.18 -7.37
N HIS A 209 3.39 8.13 -6.86
CA HIS A 209 4.84 8.17 -7.06
C HIS A 209 5.52 6.80 -6.93
N HIS A 210 5.03 5.98 -6.00
CA HIS A 210 5.36 4.56 -5.86
C HIS A 210 4.18 3.85 -5.20
N LEU A 211 4.16 2.52 -5.29
CA LEU A 211 3.23 1.65 -4.56
C LEU A 211 3.97 0.77 -3.54
N LEU A 212 5.25 0.51 -3.76
CA LEU A 212 6.11 -0.25 -2.86
C LEU A 212 7.45 0.45 -2.70
N ALA A 213 7.97 0.44 -1.48
CA ALA A 213 9.30 0.92 -1.16
C ALA A 213 10.06 -0.08 -0.30
N PHE A 214 11.38 -0.02 -0.36
CA PHE A 214 12.28 -0.91 0.35
C PHE A 214 13.26 -0.09 1.16
N LEU A 215 13.40 -0.36 2.46
CA LEU A 215 14.43 0.23 3.31
C LEU A 215 15.35 -0.88 3.83
N LYS A 216 16.67 -0.64 3.76
CA LYS A 216 17.68 -1.57 4.24
C LYS A 216 17.50 -1.87 5.74
N SER A 217 17.61 -3.14 6.11
CA SER A 217 17.63 -3.62 7.49
C SER A 217 18.34 -4.98 7.55
N GLU A 218 18.68 -5.43 8.76
CA GLU A 218 19.26 -6.76 9.01
C GLU A 218 18.25 -7.90 8.85
N ASP A 219 16.94 -7.59 8.93
CA ASP A 219 15.85 -8.54 8.69
C ASP A 219 14.72 -7.89 7.89
N TYR A 220 13.88 -8.71 7.26
CA TYR A 220 12.69 -8.22 6.57
C TYR A 220 11.56 -7.90 7.53
N GLY A 221 10.66 -7.04 7.09
CA GLY A 221 9.50 -6.68 7.91
C GLY A 221 8.63 -5.61 7.28
N PHE A 222 7.52 -5.35 7.94
CA PHE A 222 6.64 -4.24 7.56
C PHE A 222 7.14 -2.97 8.24
N HIS A 223 7.50 -1.97 7.45
CA HIS A 223 7.85 -0.66 7.99
C HIS A 223 6.57 0.15 8.22
N HIS A 224 5.90 0.55 7.15
CA HIS A 224 4.68 1.35 7.22
C HIS A 224 3.77 1.15 6.00
N SER A 225 2.52 1.56 6.15
CA SER A 225 1.56 1.81 5.08
C SER A 225 1.19 3.28 5.09
N SER A 226 1.11 3.90 3.92
CA SER A 226 0.76 5.31 3.77
C SER A 226 -0.56 5.44 3.03
N TRP A 227 -1.41 6.34 3.50
CA TRP A 227 -2.78 6.48 3.02
C TRP A 227 -3.03 7.90 2.52
N ALA A 228 -3.75 8.02 1.42
CA ALA A 228 -4.00 9.30 0.77
C ALA A 228 -5.08 10.09 1.51
N VAL A 229 -4.85 11.40 1.65
CA VAL A 229 -5.80 12.41 2.12
C VAL A 229 -5.78 13.60 1.15
N GLU A 230 -6.83 14.43 1.20
CA GLU A 230 -7.07 15.46 0.17
C GLU A 230 -6.10 16.66 0.18
N SER A 231 -5.39 16.88 1.29
CA SER A 231 -4.50 18.04 1.45
C SER A 231 -3.40 17.82 2.49
N ILE A 232 -2.38 18.69 2.44
CA ILE A 232 -1.32 18.75 3.46
C ILE A 232 -1.87 19.08 4.86
N ASP A 233 -2.92 19.91 4.93
CA ASP A 233 -3.56 20.24 6.20
C ASP A 233 -4.19 18.99 6.83
N GLN A 234 -4.81 18.12 6.02
CA GLN A 234 -5.36 16.85 6.50
C GLN A 234 -4.26 15.92 7.05
N VAL A 235 -3.04 15.97 6.53
CA VAL A 235 -1.90 15.23 7.11
C VAL A 235 -1.60 15.75 8.52
N GLY A 236 -1.51 17.07 8.70
CA GLY A 236 -1.27 17.68 10.01
C GLY A 236 -2.42 17.44 11.00
N LEU A 237 -3.66 17.55 10.54
CA LEU A 237 -4.86 17.24 11.34
C LEU A 237 -4.91 15.77 11.75
N GLY A 238 -4.53 14.85 10.85
CA GLY A 238 -4.44 13.41 11.12
C GLY A 238 -3.38 13.09 12.17
N SER A 239 -2.22 13.75 12.11
CA SER A 239 -1.18 13.64 13.14
C SER A 239 -1.69 14.12 14.51
N MET A 240 -2.40 15.26 14.57
CA MET A 240 -3.00 15.72 15.82
C MET A 240 -4.09 14.78 16.34
N GLN A 241 -4.87 14.16 15.46
CA GLN A 241 -5.87 13.14 15.80
C GLN A 241 -5.23 11.93 16.48
N MET A 242 -4.12 11.42 15.94
CA MET A 242 -3.36 10.33 16.55
C MET A 242 -2.74 10.73 17.89
N SER A 243 -2.11 11.91 17.95
CA SER A 243 -1.48 12.43 19.17
C SER A 243 -2.50 12.63 20.30
N ALA A 244 -3.71 13.12 19.99
CA ALA A 244 -4.79 13.28 20.97
C ALA A 244 -5.28 11.94 21.56
N GLY A 245 -5.15 10.84 20.83
CA GLY A 245 -5.43 9.49 21.32
C GLY A 245 -4.21 8.78 21.93
N GLY A 246 -3.11 9.49 22.18
CA GLY A 246 -1.92 8.93 22.84
C GLY A 246 -0.86 8.33 21.92
N TYR A 247 -1.03 8.43 20.59
CA TYR A 247 -0.06 7.94 19.61
C TYR A 247 0.73 9.09 19.01
N SER A 248 1.86 9.43 19.65
CA SER A 248 2.75 10.53 19.23
C SER A 248 3.91 10.08 18.34
N GLU A 249 4.13 8.76 18.21
CA GLU A 249 5.16 8.20 17.33
C GLU A 249 4.51 7.73 16.03
N GLY A 250 5.08 8.16 14.91
CA GLY A 250 4.63 7.83 13.55
C GLY A 250 5.46 6.75 12.89
#